data_AF-A0A343TNE7-F1
#
_entry.id   AF-A0A343TNE7-F1
#
_cell.length_a   1.000
_cell.length_b   1.000
_cell.length_c   1.000
_cell.angle_alpha   90.00
_cell.angle_beta   90.00
_cell.angle_gamma   90.00
#
_symmetry.space_group_name_H-M   'P 1'
#
loop_
_entity.id
_entity.type
_entity.pdbx_description
1 polymer ?
#
loop_
_entity_poly.entity_id
_entity_poly.type
_entity_poly.pdbx_seq_one_letter_code
_entity_poly.pdbx_strand_id
1 'polypeptide(L)'
;MLTSTLSVAPVDEGFEFSLTVRNDDDEPVELSFRSGQRVDFVVERVDDADGTGDGQEVWRYSDGRLFTQALGRETLEPGESLSYGAIWEDPPAGEYEVRGVLTAENVDAEASMVVSVPPV
;
A
#
# COMPACT_ATOMS: atom_id res chain seq x y z
N MET A 1 4.35 -5.25 18.19
CA MET A 1 4.00 -4.08 17.41
C MET A 1 4.21 -4.48 15.96
N LEU A 2 3.38 -3.99 15.05
CA LEU A 2 3.67 -4.15 13.63
C LEU A 2 4.46 -2.95 13.14
N THR A 3 5.56 -3.21 12.43
CA THR A 3 6.28 -2.18 11.67
C THR A 3 5.95 -2.35 10.20
N SER A 4 5.58 -1.24 9.55
CA SER A 4 5.27 -1.20 8.13
C SER A 4 6.34 -0.42 7.38
N THR A 5 6.73 -0.88 6.21
CA THR A 5 7.67 -0.19 5.33
C THR A 5 7.18 -0.26 3.90
N LEU A 6 7.07 0.90 3.26
CA LEU A 6 6.75 1.02 1.85
C LEU A 6 8.04 1.15 1.03
N SER A 7 8.15 0.38 -0.05
CA SER A 7 9.19 0.53 -1.07
C SER A 7 8.55 0.82 -2.41
N VAL A 8 9.19 1.68 -3.19
CA VAL A 8 8.80 2.04 -4.55
C VAL A 8 10.03 1.87 -5.44
N ALA A 9 9.90 1.06 -6.48
CA ALA A 9 10.97 0.79 -7.44
C ALA A 9 10.49 1.09 -8.86
N PRO A 10 11.29 1.75 -9.72
CA PRO A 10 10.94 1.91 -11.12
C PRO A 10 10.96 0.55 -11.83
N VAL A 11 9.99 0.34 -12.72
CA VAL A 11 9.92 -0.77 -13.68
C VAL A 11 9.83 -0.21 -15.10
N ASP A 12 9.79 -1.07 -16.13
CA ASP A 12 9.86 -0.65 -17.54
C ASP A 12 8.84 0.46 -17.89
N GLU A 13 7.60 0.32 -17.45
CA GLU A 13 6.49 1.25 -17.74
C GLU A 13 5.77 1.72 -16.46
N GLY A 14 6.51 2.05 -15.40
CA GLY A 14 5.91 2.61 -14.18
C GLY A 14 6.68 2.34 -12.89
N PHE A 15 5.94 2.07 -11.81
CA PHE A 15 6.51 1.78 -10.50
C PHE A 15 5.91 0.51 -9.87
N GLU A 16 6.77 -0.34 -9.33
CA GLU A 16 6.39 -1.40 -8.40
C GLU A 16 6.36 -0.85 -6.98
N PHE A 17 5.22 -1.04 -6.31
CA PHE A 17 5.01 -0.74 -4.91
C PHE A 17 5.07 -2.04 -4.10
N SER A 18 5.70 -1.99 -2.93
CA SER A 18 5.72 -3.11 -1.99
C SER A 18 5.53 -2.59 -0.56
N LEU A 19 4.45 -3.01 0.09
CA LEU A 19 4.24 -2.81 1.53
C LEU A 19 4.71 -4.06 2.26
N THR A 20 5.71 -3.91 3.12
CA THR A 20 6.20 -4.96 4.01
C THR A 20 5.72 -4.70 5.41
N VAL A 21 5.08 -5.69 6.03
CA VAL A 21 4.61 -5.66 7.42
C VAL A 21 5.37 -6.69 8.21
N ARG A 22 5.99 -6.26 9.31
CA ARG A 22 6.82 -7.07 10.19
C ARG A 22 6.22 -7.15 11.58
N ASN A 23 6.19 -8.35 12.15
CA ASN A 23 5.88 -8.53 13.57
C ASN A 23 7.15 -8.37 14.42
N ASP A 24 7.19 -7.30 15.22
CA ASP A 24 8.28 -7.03 16.16
C ASP A 24 7.95 -7.43 17.61
N ASP A 25 6.80 -8.07 17.85
CA ASP A 25 6.52 -8.72 19.15
C ASP A 25 7.18 -10.10 19.25
N ASP A 26 7.23 -10.60 20.48
CA ASP A 26 7.62 -11.97 20.83
C ASP A 26 6.45 -12.97 20.75
N GLU A 27 5.24 -12.52 20.37
CA GLU A 27 4.03 -13.34 20.22
C GLU A 27 3.50 -13.29 18.77
N PRO A 28 2.90 -14.38 18.25
CA PRO A 28 2.29 -14.38 16.92
C PRO A 28 1.13 -13.38 16.80
N VAL A 29 1.03 -12.74 15.64
CA VAL A 29 -0.07 -11.81 15.31
C VAL A 29 -0.91 -12.43 14.19
N GLU A 30 -2.21 -12.61 14.45
CA GLU A 30 -3.16 -13.00 13.41
C GLU A 30 -3.63 -11.76 12.64
N LEU A 31 -3.63 -11.83 11.31
CA LEU A 31 -4.22 -10.86 10.39
C LEU A 31 -5.54 -11.41 9.86
N SER A 32 -6.65 -10.72 10.12
CA SER A 32 -7.99 -11.09 9.65
C SER A 32 -8.43 -10.18 8.50
N PHE A 33 -8.81 -10.78 7.36
CA PHE A 33 -9.21 -10.05 6.17
C PHE A 33 -10.67 -10.35 5.81
N ARG A 34 -11.40 -9.31 5.40
CA ARG A 34 -12.81 -9.40 5.02
C ARG A 34 -13.04 -9.87 3.58
N SER A 35 -11.98 -9.95 2.78
CA SER A 35 -12.00 -10.38 1.39
C SER A 35 -10.64 -10.97 0.99
N GLY A 36 -10.48 -11.30 -0.30
CA GLY A 36 -9.20 -11.66 -0.90
C GLY A 36 -8.23 -10.48 -1.05
N GLN A 37 -8.65 -9.26 -0.76
CA GLN A 37 -7.76 -8.10 -0.72
C GLN A 37 -6.88 -8.16 0.53
N ARG A 38 -5.57 -8.06 0.33
CA ARG A 38 -4.55 -8.01 1.42
C ARG A 38 -4.00 -6.62 1.65
N VAL A 39 -3.90 -5.85 0.59
CA VAL A 39 -3.35 -4.50 0.58
C VAL A 39 -4.21 -3.62 -0.31
N ASP A 40 -4.24 -2.32 -0.02
CA ASP A 40 -4.59 -1.29 -0.98
C ASP A 40 -3.43 -0.32 -1.11
N PHE A 41 -3.28 0.27 -2.29
CA PHE A 41 -2.33 1.35 -2.53
C PHE A 41 -3.09 2.52 -3.10
N VAL A 42 -2.81 3.72 -2.60
CA VAL A 42 -3.43 4.97 -3.04
C VAL A 42 -2.32 5.93 -3.43
N VAL A 43 -2.48 6.59 -4.57
CA VAL A 43 -1.54 7.59 -5.08
C VAL A 43 -2.28 8.92 -5.21
N GLU A 44 -1.77 9.94 -4.53
CA GLU A 44 -2.36 11.27 -4.46
C GLU A 44 -1.34 12.31 -4.95
N ARG A 45 -1.79 13.34 -5.68
CA ARG A 45 -0.93 14.47 -6.07
C ARG A 45 -0.53 15.28 -4.84
N VAL A 46 0.74 15.66 -4.75
CA VAL A 46 1.26 16.53 -3.67
C VAL A 46 0.82 18.00 -3.88
N ASP A 47 0.60 18.42 -5.13
CA ASP A 47 0.40 19.82 -5.50
C ASP A 47 -1.04 20.38 -5.33
N ASP A 48 -2.02 19.57 -4.93
CA ASP A 48 -3.40 20.04 -4.70
C ASP A 48 -3.56 20.66 -3.30
N ALA A 49 -2.97 21.85 -3.15
CA ALA A 49 -3.09 22.73 -1.99
C ALA A 49 -4.44 23.48 -1.95
N ASP A 50 -5.58 22.81 -2.20
CA ASP A 50 -6.92 23.41 -2.03
C ASP A 50 -7.32 23.55 -0.54
N GLY A 51 -6.39 23.31 0.39
CA GLY A 51 -6.59 23.55 1.83
C GLY A 51 -7.56 22.55 2.50
N THR A 52 -7.98 21.52 1.78
CA THR A 52 -8.81 20.41 2.27
C THR A 52 -8.02 19.26 2.89
N GLY A 53 -6.72 19.15 2.62
CA GLY A 53 -5.85 18.13 3.21
C GLY A 53 -5.88 16.75 2.52
N ASP A 54 -6.73 16.58 1.52
CA ASP A 54 -6.79 15.40 0.65
C ASP A 54 -6.24 15.80 -0.74
N GLY A 55 -5.09 15.24 -1.13
CA GLY A 55 -4.52 15.46 -2.46
C GLY A 55 -5.42 14.82 -3.53
N GLN A 56 -5.32 15.25 -4.79
CA GLN A 56 -6.09 14.61 -5.86
C GLN A 56 -5.63 13.16 -6.03
N GLU A 57 -6.47 12.19 -5.65
CA GLU A 57 -6.24 10.78 -5.94
C GLU A 57 -6.16 10.57 -7.46
N VAL A 58 -5.03 10.03 -7.92
CA VAL A 58 -4.76 9.75 -9.33
C VAL A 58 -4.83 8.26 -9.66
N TRP A 59 -4.65 7.41 -8.65
CA TRP A 59 -4.69 5.96 -8.82
C TRP A 59 -4.93 5.26 -7.48
N ARG A 60 -5.68 4.16 -7.54
CA ARG A 60 -5.91 3.26 -6.42
C ARG A 60 -5.83 1.82 -6.89
N TYR A 61 -5.14 0.97 -6.13
CA TYR A 61 -4.95 -0.43 -6.49
C TYR A 61 -6.30 -1.17 -6.60
N SER A 62 -7.21 -0.94 -5.67
CA SER A 62 -8.52 -1.60 -5.66
C SER A 62 -9.48 -1.15 -6.77
N ASP A 63 -9.22 -0.02 -7.45
CA ASP A 63 -10.11 0.48 -8.48
C ASP A 63 -10.21 -0.46 -9.68
N GLY A 64 -11.45 -0.80 -10.04
CA GLY A 64 -11.73 -1.73 -11.14
C GLY A 64 -11.33 -3.18 -10.89
N ARG A 65 -10.78 -3.52 -9.71
CA ARG A 65 -10.38 -4.90 -9.37
C ARG A 65 -11.49 -5.63 -8.63
N LEU A 66 -11.61 -6.93 -8.92
CA LEU A 66 -12.51 -7.83 -8.20
C LEU A 66 -11.71 -8.68 -7.22
N PHE A 67 -12.13 -8.65 -5.96
CA PHE A 67 -11.60 -9.50 -4.90
C PHE A 67 -12.65 -10.52 -4.47
N THR A 68 -12.21 -11.75 -4.19
CA THR A 68 -13.10 -12.79 -3.66
C THR A 68 -13.69 -12.33 -2.33
N GLN A 69 -14.97 -12.59 -2.09
CA GLN A 69 -15.65 -12.25 -0.83
C GLN A 69 -15.42 -13.30 0.29
N ALA A 70 -14.28 -14.01 0.21
CA ALA A 70 -13.91 -15.02 1.19
C ALA A 70 -13.08 -14.38 2.31
N LEU A 71 -13.42 -14.67 3.57
CA LEU A 71 -12.63 -14.27 4.71
C LEU A 71 -11.25 -14.94 4.65
N GLY A 72 -10.20 -14.18 4.96
CA GLY A 72 -8.82 -14.66 5.02
C GLY A 72 -8.24 -14.53 6.42
N ARG A 73 -7.37 -15.45 6.78
CA ARG A 73 -6.49 -15.32 7.96
C ARG A 73 -5.06 -15.64 7.57
N GLU A 74 -4.15 -14.85 8.08
CA GLU A 74 -2.71 -15.08 7.95
C GLU A 74 -2.08 -14.87 9.33
N THR A 75 -1.02 -15.61 9.64
CA THR A 75 -0.32 -15.47 10.93
C THR A 75 1.09 -14.99 10.64
N LEU A 76 1.50 -13.91 11.30
CA LEU A 76 2.87 -13.44 11.35
C LEU A 76 3.49 -13.91 12.66
N GLU A 77 4.41 -14.86 12.57
CA GLU A 77 5.20 -15.32 13.71
C GLU A 77 6.13 -14.19 14.22
N PRO A 78 6.66 -14.31 15.46
CA PRO A 78 7.63 -13.37 16.00
C PRO A 78 8.82 -13.15 15.05
N GLY A 79 9.04 -11.89 14.65
CA GLY A 79 10.11 -11.53 13.73
C GLY A 79 9.86 -11.87 12.26
N GLU A 80 8.71 -12.42 11.90
CA GLU A 80 8.32 -12.67 10.51
C GLU A 80 7.94 -11.38 9.78
N SER A 81 8.00 -11.39 8.46
CA SER A 81 7.53 -10.31 7.61
C SER A 81 6.78 -10.85 6.40
N LEU A 82 5.69 -10.18 6.04
CA LEU A 82 4.93 -10.42 4.82
C LEU A 82 5.00 -9.18 3.94
N SER A 83 5.15 -9.37 2.63
CA SER A 83 5.20 -8.29 1.65
C SER A 83 4.11 -8.47 0.61
N TYR A 84 3.42 -7.38 0.31
CA TYR A 84 2.36 -7.31 -0.70
C TYR A 84 2.68 -6.20 -1.69
N GLY A 85 2.46 -6.43 -2.98
CA GLY A 85 2.84 -5.47 -4.01
C GLY A 85 1.79 -5.23 -5.08
N ALA A 86 1.97 -4.13 -5.79
CA ALA A 86 1.18 -3.71 -6.94
C ALA A 86 2.05 -2.91 -7.91
N ILE A 87 1.65 -2.86 -9.19
CA ILE A 87 2.30 -2.04 -10.20
C ILE A 87 1.37 -0.89 -10.56
N TRP A 88 1.91 0.33 -10.53
CA TRP A 88 1.29 1.54 -11.07
C TRP A 88 1.92 1.83 -12.43
N GLU A 89 1.19 1.53 -13.49
CA GLU A 89 1.64 1.62 -14.88
C GLU A 89 1.37 3.02 -15.46
N ASP A 90 2.25 3.48 -16.36
CA ASP A 90 2.15 4.72 -17.12
C ASP A 90 1.75 5.97 -16.30
N PRO A 91 2.45 6.26 -15.19
CA PRO A 91 2.12 7.41 -14.36
C PRO A 91 2.37 8.74 -15.09
N PRO A 92 1.47 9.74 -14.99
CA PRO A 92 1.75 11.07 -15.51
C PRO A 92 2.92 11.72 -14.75
N ALA A 93 3.68 12.59 -15.42
CA ALA A 93 4.73 13.37 -14.77
C ALA A 93 4.16 14.21 -13.60
N GLY A 94 4.91 14.31 -12.50
CA GLY A 94 4.49 15.01 -11.28
C GLY A 94 5.09 14.44 -10.00
N GLU A 95 4.77 15.05 -8.86
CA GLU A 95 5.06 14.52 -7.52
C GLU A 95 3.81 13.92 -6.89
N TYR A 96 3.98 12.75 -6.28
CA TYR A 96 2.88 11.96 -5.72
C TYR A 96 3.24 11.42 -4.35
N GLU A 97 2.29 11.44 -3.42
CA GLU A 97 2.35 10.63 -2.22
C GLU A 97 1.72 9.27 -2.51
N VAL A 98 2.48 8.20 -2.26
CA VAL A 98 2.00 6.83 -2.33
C VAL A 98 1.76 6.35 -0.91
N ARG A 99 0.56 5.85 -0.61
CA ARG A 99 0.22 5.20 0.67
C ARG A 99 -0.12 3.74 0.43
N GLY A 100 0.59 2.83 1.10
CA GLY A 100 0.25 1.41 1.16
C GLY A 100 -0.44 1.09 2.48
N VAL A 101 -1.57 0.39 2.42
CA VAL A 101 -2.40 0.06 3.59
C VAL A 101 -2.71 -1.43 3.62
N LEU A 102 -2.40 -2.10 4.72
CA LEU A 102 -2.83 -3.47 4.98
C LEU A 102 -4.35 -3.48 5.27
N THR A 103 -5.11 -4.31 4.58
CA THR A 103 -6.58 -4.34 4.70
C THR A 103 -7.09 -5.29 5.80
N ALA A 104 -6.22 -5.70 6.71
CA ALA A 104 -6.60 -6.51 7.86
C ALA A 104 -7.49 -5.67 8.81
N GLU A 105 -8.57 -6.26 9.32
CA GLU A 105 -9.59 -5.52 10.11
C GLU A 105 -9.24 -5.38 11.59
N ASN A 106 -8.23 -6.09 12.06
CA ASN A 106 -7.88 -6.21 13.47
C ASN A 106 -6.53 -5.58 13.83
N VAL A 107 -5.84 -4.98 12.85
CA VAL A 107 -4.58 -4.25 13.03
C VAL A 107 -4.55 -3.05 12.09
N ASP A 108 -3.84 -2.00 12.50
CA ASP A 108 -3.56 -0.84 11.66
C ASP A 108 -2.09 -0.91 11.20
N ALA A 109 -1.87 -1.07 9.90
CA ALA A 109 -0.54 -1.15 9.30
C ALA A 109 -0.55 -0.42 7.95
N GLU A 110 0.15 0.71 7.89
CA GLU A 110 0.28 1.53 6.70
C GLU A 110 1.67 2.20 6.65
N ALA A 111 2.07 2.60 5.46
CA ALA A 111 3.25 3.44 5.25
C ALA A 111 3.04 4.31 4.01
N SER A 112 3.58 5.53 4.02
CA SER A 112 3.58 6.41 2.86
C SER A 112 4.99 6.83 2.44
N MET A 113 5.15 7.20 1.17
CA MET A 113 6.38 7.74 0.61
C MET A 113 6.07 8.61 -0.61
N VAL A 114 6.87 9.66 -0.81
CA VAL A 114 6.77 10.50 -2.01
C VAL A 114 7.57 9.91 -3.15
N VAL A 115 6.99 9.90 -4.35
CA VAL A 115 7.64 9.53 -5.61
C VAL A 115 7.52 10.66 -6.62
N SER A 116 8.59 10.91 -7.37
CA SER A 116 8.61 11.90 -8.45
C SER A 116 8.71 11.21 -9.80
N VAL A 117 7.84 11.59 -10.73
CA VAL A 117 7.82 11.10 -12.10
C VAL A 117 8.33 12.22 -13.02
N PRO A 118 9.50 12.05 -13.68
CA PRO A 118 10.06 13.09 -14.52
C PRO A 118 9.21 13.30 -15.79
N PRO A 119 9.21 14.51 -16.36
CA PRO A 119 8.63 14.74 -17.68
C PRO A 119 9.42 14.00 -18.77
N VAL A 120 8.70 13.49 -19.78
CA VAL A 120 9.25 12.87 -21.00
C VAL A 120 9.82 13.89 -21.98
#